data_AF-A0A497UZG3-F1
#
_entry.id   AF-A0A497UZG3-F1
#
_cell.length_a   1.000
_cell.length_b   1.000
_cell.length_c   1.000
_cell.angle_alpha   90.00
_cell.angle_beta   90.00
_cell.angle_gamma   90.00
#
_symmetry.space_group_name_H-M   'P 1'
#
loop_
_entity.id
_entity.type
_entity.pdbx_description
1 polymer ?
#
loop_
_entity_poly.entity_id
_entity_poly.type
_entity_poly.pdbx_seq_one_letter_code
_entity_poly.pdbx_strand_id
1 'polypeptide(L)' 'MLRLKAEDAVHNLGTVYSDDEATLRAFGSAYMNDPKTIGSLTLFRSTGDVIATYDVWTNEWKEAGAINA' A
#
# COMPACT_ATOMS: atom_id res chain seq x y z
N MET A 1 3.65 11.33 -10.17
CA MET A 1 3.99 11.04 -8.78
C MET A 1 2.90 10.29 -8.06
N LEU A 2 3.28 9.16 -7.48
CA LEU A 2 2.47 8.25 -6.69
C LEU A 2 2.91 8.31 -5.24
N ARG A 3 2.06 7.87 -4.33
CA ARG A 3 2.42 7.78 -2.92
C ARG A 3 1.86 6.54 -2.24
N LEU A 4 2.63 6.00 -1.30
CA LEU A 4 2.20 4.96 -0.37
C LEU A 4 1.93 5.54 1.00
N LYS A 5 0.90 4.99 1.66
CA LYS A 5 0.63 5.24 3.07
C LYS A 5 0.24 3.92 3.72
N ALA A 6 0.92 3.58 4.82
CA ALA A 6 0.52 2.46 5.67
C ALA A 6 -0.55 2.92 6.66
N GLU A 7 -1.53 2.06 6.90
CA GLU A 7 -2.40 2.11 8.09
C GLU A 7 -1.97 0.98 9.02
N ASP A 8 -0.77 1.13 9.58
CA ASP A 8 -0.28 0.28 10.66
C ASP A 8 -0.39 1.07 11.97
N ALA A 9 -1.13 0.51 12.93
CA ALA A 9 -1.39 1.13 14.23
C ALA A 9 -0.14 1.14 15.15
N VAL A 10 0.85 0.32 14.84
CA VAL A 10 2.07 0.09 15.65
C VAL A 10 3.29 0.74 15.00
N HIS A 11 3.42 0.69 13.67
CA HIS A 11 4.57 1.25 12.96
C HIS A 11 4.15 2.31 11.94
N ASN A 12 4.73 3.50 12.06
CA ASN A 12 4.48 4.58 11.10
C ASN A 12 5.53 4.57 9.98
N LEU A 13 5.16 4.02 8.82
CA LEU A 13 5.97 4.08 7.59
C LEU A 13 6.17 5.52 7.08
N GLY A 14 5.27 6.44 7.42
CA GLY A 14 5.19 7.76 6.79
C GLY A 14 4.61 7.69 5.38
N THR A 15 4.91 8.71 4.57
CA THR A 15 4.51 8.74 3.15
C THR A 15 5.72 8.52 2.26
N VAL A 16 5.67 7.51 1.39
CA VAL A 16 6.73 7.21 0.43
C VAL A 16 6.28 7.63 -0.96
N TYR A 17 7.13 8.33 -1.70
CA TYR A 17 6.84 8.85 -3.04
C TYR A 17 7.70 8.17 -4.10
N SER A 18 7.13 7.96 -5.28
CA SER A 18 7.84 7.50 -6.47
C SER A 18 7.04 7.88 -7.72
N ASP A 19 7.68 7.94 -8.87
CA ASP A 19 7.00 8.01 -10.17
C ASP A 19 6.76 6.63 -10.79
N ASP A 20 7.35 5.57 -10.23
CA ASP A 20 7.15 4.19 -10.66
C ASP A 20 6.25 3.41 -9.68
N GLU A 21 5.12 2.94 -10.20
CA GLU A 21 4.15 2.13 -9.46
C GLU A 21 4.71 0.77 -9.04
N ALA A 22 5.49 0.13 -9.92
CA ALA A 22 6.02 -1.21 -9.66
C ALA A 22 6.98 -1.19 -8.47
N THR A 23 7.85 -0.17 -8.41
CA THR A 23 8.73 0.08 -7.26
C THR A 23 7.94 0.25 -5.95
N LEU A 24 6.86 1.04 -5.96
CA LEU A 24 6.03 1.21 -4.76
C LEU A 24 5.34 -0.11 -4.36
N ARG A 25 4.83 -0.87 -5.33
CA ARG A 25 4.19 -2.15 -5.03
C ARG A 25 5.16 -3.16 -4.42
N ALA A 26 6.38 -3.25 -4.96
CA ALA A 26 7.42 -4.14 -4.45
C ALA A 26 7.91 -3.71 -3.06
N PHE A 27 8.11 -2.41 -2.84
CA PHE A 27 8.48 -1.89 -1.52
C PHE A 27 7.37 -2.14 -0.49
N GLY A 28 6.12 -1.80 -0.84
CA GLY A 28 4.98 -1.96 0.05
C GLY A 28 4.74 -3.40 0.48
N SER A 29 4.80 -4.35 -0.47
CA SER A 29 4.65 -5.77 -0.13
C SER A 29 5.81 -6.28 0.74
N ALA A 30 7.04 -5.85 0.49
CA ALA A 30 8.18 -6.21 1.33
C ALA A 30 8.04 -5.66 2.76
N TYR A 31 7.59 -4.41 2.91
CA TYR A 31 7.33 -3.79 4.22
C TYR A 31 6.21 -4.52 5.00
N MET A 32 5.13 -4.88 4.32
CA MET A 32 3.98 -5.56 4.94
C MET A 32 4.27 -7.05 5.25
N ASN A 33 5.27 -7.66 4.62
CA ASN A 33 5.71 -9.03 4.93
C ASN A 33 6.55 -9.13 6.21
N ASP A 34 6.90 -8.02 6.86
CA ASP A 34 7.48 -8.08 8.21
C ASP A 34 6.40 -8.57 9.20
N PRO A 35 6.67 -9.63 9.99
CA PRO A 35 5.68 -10.20 10.91
C PRO A 35 5.24 -9.25 12.03
N LYS A 36 5.89 -8.09 12.19
CA LYS A 36 5.50 -7.04 13.14
C LYS A 36 4.53 -6.02 12.53
N THR A 37 4.39 -6.00 11.21
CA THR A 37 3.48 -5.08 10.52
C THR A 37 2.06 -5.65 10.59
N ILE A 38 1.11 -4.82 11.00
CA ILE A 38 -0.31 -5.20 11.12
C ILE A 38 -1.13 -4.14 10.41
N GLY A 39 -2.07 -4.53 9.55
CA GLY A 39 -2.93 -3.57 8.86
C GLY A 39 -2.89 -3.68 7.35
N SER A 40 -3.04 -2.53 6.69
CA SER A 40 -3.07 -2.42 5.24
C SER A 40 -2.15 -1.30 4.76
N LEU A 41 -1.86 -1.31 3.47
CA LEU A 41 -1.03 -0.29 2.84
C LEU A 41 -1.67 0.16 1.53
N THR A 42 -1.97 1.45 1.43
CA THR A 42 -2.72 2.00 0.31
C THR A 42 -1.82 2.80 -0.63
N LEU A 43 -1.94 2.52 -1.91
CA LEU A 43 -1.29 3.23 -3.00
C LEU A 43 -2.25 4.26 -3.59
N PHE A 44 -1.76 5.50 -3.74
CA PHE A 44 -2.53 6.62 -4.26
C PHE A 44 -1.87 7.27 -5.48
N ARG A 45 -2.69 7.81 -6.37
CA ARG A 45 -2.27 8.82 -7.35
C ARG A 45 -1.97 10.15 -6.67
N SER A 46 -1.24 11.03 -7.36
CA SER A 46 -1.03 12.42 -6.92
C SER A 46 -2.34 13.20 -6.73
N THR A 47 -3.40 12.82 -7.47
CA THR A 47 -4.75 13.39 -7.36
C THR A 47 -5.45 13.02 -6.05
N GLY A 48 -4.95 12.01 -5.33
CA GLY A 48 -5.59 11.48 -4.13
C GLY A 48 -6.42 10.21 -4.36
N ASP A 49 -6.61 9.80 -5.61
CA ASP A 49 -7.35 8.58 -5.94
C ASP A 49 -6.60 7.33 -5.47
N VAL A 50 -7.32 6.38 -4.86
CA VAL A 50 -6.77 5.06 -4.51
C VAL A 50 -6.57 4.25 -5.79
N ILE A 51 -5.38 3.65 -5.92
CA ILE A 51 -5.06 2.71 -7.00
C ILE A 51 -5.31 1.28 -6.49
N ALA A 52 -4.67 0.93 -5.37
CA ALA A 52 -4.74 -0.40 -4.79
C ALA A 52 -4.46 -0.35 -3.28
N THR A 53 -4.89 -1.40 -2.58
CA THR A 53 -4.58 -1.61 -1.16
C THR A 53 -3.97 -2.99 -0.99
N TYR A 54 -2.83 -3.05 -0.30
CA TYR A 54 -2.22 -4.29 0.15
C TYR A 54 -2.83 -4.72 1.47
N ASP A 55 -3.24 -5.97 1.53
CA ASP A 55 -3.83 -6.61 2.69
C ASP A 55 -2.84 -7.65 3.23
N VAL A 56 -2.39 -7.46 4.49
CA VAL A 56 -1.38 -8.35 5.10
C VAL A 56 -1.91 -9.76 5.35
N TRP A 57 -3.22 -9.92 5.53
CA TRP A 57 -3.84 -11.20 5.85
C TRP A 57 -4.03 -12.06 4.59
N THR A 58 -4.35 -11.43 3.46
CA THR A 58 -4.40 -12.13 2.16
C THR A 58 -3.07 -12.12 1.42
N ASN A 59 -2.11 -11.31 1.87
CA ASN A 59 -0.79 -11.15 1.28
C ASN A 59 -0.83 -10.76 -0.22
N GLU A 60 -1.79 -9.89 -0.56
CA GLU A 60 -2.13 -9.55 -1.94
C GLU A 60 -2.46 -8.07 -2.11
N TRP A 61 -2.22 -7.56 -3.32
CA TRP A 61 -2.71 -6.25 -3.74
C TRP A 61 -4.15 -6.37 -4.27
N LYS A 62 -5.06 -5.59 -3.70
CA LYS A 62 -6.45 -5.45 -4.15
C LYS A 62 -6.62 -4.13 -4.89
N GLU A 63 -6.94 -4.18 -6.17
CA GLU A 63 -7.19 -2.98 -6.97
C GLU A 63 -8.45 -2.25 -6.50
N ALA A 64 -8.46 -0.93 -6.52
CA ALA A 64 -9.59 -0.12 -6.04
C ALA A 64 -10.92 -0.45 -6.76
N GLY A 65 -10.85 -0.86 -8.03
CA GLY A 65 -12.00 -1.30 -8.81
C GLY A 65 -12.51 -2.71 -8.47
N ALA A 66 -11.72 -3.52 -7.76
CA ALA A 66 -12.07 -4.90 -7.39
C ALA A 66 -12.74 -5.00 -6.00
N ILE A 67 -12.77 -3.91 -5.22
CA ILE A 67 -13.33 -3.90 -3.84
C ILE A 67 -14.86 -3.71 -3.84
N ASN A 68 -15.47 -3.39 -5.00
CA ASN A 68 -16.92 -3.16 -5.15
C ASN A 68 -17.62 -4.13 -6.14
N ALA A 69 -17.03 -5.28 -6.45
CA ALA A 69 -17.59 -6.28 -7.38
C ALA A 69 -18.09 -7.54 -6.66
#